data_AF-A0AAN1PN13-F1
#
_entry.id   AF-A0AAN1PN13-F1
#
_cell.length_a   1.000
_cell.length_b   1.000
_cell.length_c   1.000
_cell.angle_alpha   90.00
_cell.angle_beta   90.00
_cell.angle_gamma   90.00
#
_symmetry.space_group_name_H-M   'P 1'
#
loop_
_entity.id
_entity.type
_entity.pdbx_description
1 polymer ?
#
loop_
_entity_poly.entity_id
_entity_poly.type
_entity_poly.pdbx_seq_one_letter_code
_entity_poly.pdbx_strand_id
1 'polypeptide(L)'
;MKEKVVDLAVSNGELIFDSLLENGLLKDIPLLGNAVKVLQLKGDVTNYLFAKKLEAFLVKLKNSHIDEIDVGIENRKQLQKISSDLVFILERVSNVDKSKWIAQAVIGLVERRYCLDTFERLVYTIERFSPTLKSTLDVWYLPRDYSNGKGYAFAFDGDHPEELANLGLLRRKYEAKVTNDGKIPVTFEACNLGQQLWYVIENA
;
A
#
# COMPACT_ATOMS: atom_id res chain seq x y z
N MET A 1 -35.61 6.22 -11.61
CA MET A 1 -34.17 6.41 -11.88
C MET A 1 -33.34 5.76 -10.76
N LYS A 2 -33.16 4.43 -10.78
CA LYS A 2 -32.32 3.70 -9.81
C LYS A 2 -31.41 2.64 -10.47
N GLU A 3 -31.47 2.47 -11.79
CA GLU A 3 -30.77 1.38 -12.50
C GLU A 3 -29.49 1.82 -13.23
N LYS A 4 -29.25 3.12 -13.48
CA LYS A 4 -28.16 3.53 -14.39
C LYS A 4 -26.76 3.68 -13.78
N VAL A 5 -26.60 3.70 -12.45
CA VAL A 5 -25.28 3.95 -11.82
C VAL A 5 -24.53 2.65 -11.50
N VAL A 6 -25.24 1.55 -11.28
CA VAL A 6 -24.62 0.24 -11.02
C VAL A 6 -24.16 -0.42 -12.33
N ASP A 7 -24.90 -0.26 -13.43
CA ASP A 7 -24.57 -0.90 -14.70
C ASP A 7 -23.36 -0.27 -15.42
N LEU A 8 -23.00 0.99 -15.12
CA LEU A 8 -21.80 1.63 -15.69
C LEU A 8 -20.50 1.25 -14.97
N ALA A 9 -20.55 0.89 -13.69
CA ALA A 9 -19.40 0.37 -12.96
C ALA A 9 -19.15 -1.12 -13.26
N VAL A 10 -20.22 -1.88 -13.53
CA VAL A 10 -20.13 -3.32 -13.84
C VAL A 10 -19.70 -3.55 -15.29
N SER A 11 -20.14 -2.74 -16.26
CA SER A 11 -19.81 -2.96 -17.68
C SER A 11 -18.32 -2.81 -18.04
N ASN A 12 -17.62 -1.81 -17.49
CA ASN A 12 -16.16 -1.69 -17.69
C ASN A 12 -15.36 -2.57 -16.72
N GLY A 13 -15.91 -2.83 -15.52
CA GLY A 13 -15.32 -3.73 -14.54
C GLY A 13 -15.21 -5.16 -15.09
N GLU A 14 -16.31 -5.73 -15.60
CA GLU A 14 -16.36 -7.11 -16.11
C GLU A 14 -15.28 -7.38 -17.17
N LEU A 15 -15.10 -6.47 -18.14
CA LEU A 15 -14.04 -6.61 -19.15
C LEU A 15 -12.61 -6.55 -18.55
N ILE A 16 -12.41 -5.78 -17.48
CA ILE A 16 -11.12 -5.70 -16.77
C ILE A 16 -10.90 -6.98 -15.94
N PHE A 17 -11.92 -7.43 -15.21
CA PHE A 17 -11.90 -8.65 -14.41
C PHE A 17 -11.64 -9.89 -15.28
N ASP A 18 -12.37 -10.04 -16.39
CA ASP A 18 -12.22 -11.17 -17.30
C ASP A 18 -10.81 -11.20 -17.89
N SER A 19 -10.28 -10.04 -18.33
CA SER A 19 -8.91 -9.97 -18.88
C SER A 19 -7.81 -10.34 -17.88
N LEU A 20 -8.02 -10.08 -16.58
CA LEU A 20 -7.04 -10.36 -15.51
C LEU A 20 -7.18 -11.77 -14.94
N LEU A 21 -8.37 -12.38 -15.03
CA LEU A 21 -8.61 -13.75 -14.60
C LEU A 21 -8.25 -14.77 -15.69
N GLU A 22 -8.25 -14.37 -16.96
CA GLU A 22 -7.91 -15.24 -18.09
C GLU A 22 -6.40 -15.35 -18.37
N ASN A 23 -5.59 -14.33 -18.04
CA ASN A 23 -4.14 -14.31 -18.29
C ASN A 23 -3.32 -13.95 -17.03
N GLY A 24 -2.18 -14.62 -16.81
CA GLY A 24 -1.13 -14.15 -15.89
C GLY A 24 -1.21 -14.62 -14.42
N LEU A 25 -0.39 -13.99 -13.57
CA LEU A 25 -0.13 -14.35 -12.16
C LEU A 25 -1.38 -14.27 -11.26
N LEU A 26 -2.38 -13.49 -11.69
CA LEU A 26 -3.59 -13.23 -10.93
C LEU A 26 -4.62 -14.37 -11.03
N LYS A 27 -4.52 -15.22 -12.05
CA LYS A 27 -5.30 -16.47 -12.14
C LYS A 27 -5.02 -17.43 -10.99
N ASP A 28 -3.78 -17.43 -10.49
CA ASP A 28 -3.35 -18.28 -9.39
C ASP A 28 -3.83 -17.78 -8.02
N ILE A 29 -4.53 -16.64 -7.96
CA ILE A 29 -5.17 -16.13 -6.76
C ILE A 29 -6.60 -16.73 -6.68
N PRO A 30 -6.81 -17.84 -5.94
CA PRO A 30 -8.02 -18.64 -6.05
C PRO A 30 -9.28 -17.92 -5.53
N LEU A 31 -9.09 -16.81 -4.82
CA LEU A 31 -10.14 -16.08 -4.12
C LEU A 31 -10.59 -14.80 -4.83
N LEU A 32 -9.80 -14.25 -5.76
CA LEU A 32 -10.23 -13.08 -6.54
C LEU A 32 -11.45 -13.42 -7.41
N GLY A 33 -11.43 -14.56 -8.11
CA GLY A 33 -12.56 -15.00 -8.93
C GLY A 33 -13.85 -15.25 -8.11
N ASN A 34 -13.73 -15.67 -6.85
CA ASN A 34 -14.87 -15.83 -5.96
C ASN A 34 -15.37 -14.49 -5.41
N ALA A 35 -14.46 -13.56 -5.09
CA ALA A 35 -14.82 -12.21 -4.68
C ALA A 35 -15.59 -11.46 -5.78
N VAL A 36 -15.19 -11.59 -7.05
CA VAL A 36 -15.93 -11.02 -8.20
C VAL A 36 -17.35 -11.58 -8.27
N LYS A 37 -17.53 -12.90 -8.11
CA LYS A 37 -18.85 -13.54 -8.12
C LYS A 37 -19.75 -13.07 -6.98
N VAL A 38 -19.17 -12.84 -5.79
CA VAL A 38 -19.92 -12.29 -4.64
C VAL A 38 -20.34 -10.85 -4.88
N LEU A 39 -19.52 -10.04 -5.56
CA LEU A 39 -19.85 -8.66 -5.92
C LEU A 39 -20.99 -8.54 -6.95
N GLN A 40 -21.18 -9.55 -7.80
CA GLN A 40 -22.28 -9.61 -8.76
C GLN A 40 -23.65 -9.86 -8.09
N LEU A 41 -23.69 -10.29 -6.82
CA LEU A 41 -24.91 -10.46 -6.04
C LEU A 41 -25.34 -9.09 -5.43
N LYS A 42 -26.20 -8.38 -6.16
CA LYS A 42 -26.72 -7.03 -5.81
C LYS A 42 -27.41 -7.01 -4.44
N GLY A 43 -27.05 -6.07 -3.56
CA GLY A 43 -27.89 -5.75 -2.38
C GLY A 43 -27.35 -4.80 -1.31
N ASP A 44 -26.03 -4.71 -1.08
CA ASP A 44 -25.50 -4.02 0.11
C ASP A 44 -24.51 -2.89 -0.24
N VAL A 45 -24.61 -1.75 0.45
CA VAL A 45 -23.66 -0.62 0.35
C VAL A 45 -22.24 -1.08 0.69
N THR A 46 -22.12 -2.05 1.59
CA THR A 46 -20.85 -2.70 1.96
C THR A 46 -20.23 -3.40 0.74
N ASN A 47 -21.04 -4.10 -0.05
CA ASN A 47 -20.58 -4.78 -1.27
C ASN A 47 -20.13 -3.76 -2.32
N TYR A 48 -20.79 -2.61 -2.43
CA TYR A 48 -20.36 -1.54 -3.35
C TYR A 48 -19.00 -0.95 -2.97
N LEU A 49 -18.78 -0.65 -1.69
CA LEU A 49 -17.50 -0.09 -1.24
C LEU A 49 -16.36 -1.11 -1.40
N PHE A 50 -16.61 -2.38 -1.10
CA PHE A 50 -15.64 -3.45 -1.34
C PHE A 50 -15.35 -3.60 -2.84
N ALA A 51 -16.37 -3.53 -3.71
CA ALA A 51 -16.17 -3.56 -5.17
C ALA A 51 -15.24 -2.46 -5.64
N LYS A 52 -15.40 -1.23 -5.12
CA LYS A 52 -14.54 -0.09 -5.48
C LYS A 52 -13.09 -0.27 -5.05
N LYS A 53 -12.87 -0.85 -3.87
CA LYS A 53 -11.53 -1.22 -3.39
C LYS A 53 -10.89 -2.29 -4.27
N LEU A 54 -11.64 -3.33 -4.60
CA LEU A 54 -11.19 -4.42 -5.46
C LEU A 54 -10.86 -3.93 -6.88
N GLU A 55 -11.75 -3.12 -7.47
CA GLU A 55 -11.56 -2.48 -8.76
C GLU A 55 -10.26 -1.64 -8.78
N ALA A 56 -10.07 -0.77 -7.79
CA ALA A 56 -8.87 0.08 -7.71
C ALA A 56 -7.58 -0.74 -7.59
N PHE A 57 -7.60 -1.82 -6.80
CA PHE A 57 -6.48 -2.75 -6.67
C PHE A 57 -6.14 -3.42 -8.02
N LEU A 58 -7.14 -3.98 -8.71
CA LEU A 58 -6.92 -4.73 -9.94
C LEU A 58 -6.55 -3.85 -11.13
N VAL A 59 -7.18 -2.68 -11.27
CA VAL A 59 -6.81 -1.70 -12.30
C VAL A 59 -5.35 -1.30 -12.16
N LYS A 60 -4.87 -1.10 -10.92
CA LYS A 60 -3.48 -0.76 -10.66
C LYS A 60 -2.52 -1.88 -11.10
N LEU A 61 -2.82 -3.13 -10.75
CA LEU A 61 -2.02 -4.29 -11.16
C LEU A 61 -1.99 -4.48 -12.69
N LYS A 62 -3.13 -4.26 -13.35
CA LYS A 62 -3.22 -4.32 -14.81
C LYS A 62 -2.30 -3.28 -15.47
N ASN A 63 -2.36 -2.04 -14.99
CA ASN A 63 -1.59 -0.94 -15.56
C ASN A 63 -0.09 -1.06 -15.31
N SER A 64 0.34 -1.87 -14.34
CA SER A 64 1.76 -2.08 -14.06
C SER A 64 2.40 -3.19 -14.88
N HIS A 65 1.65 -3.85 -15.79
CA HIS A 65 2.14 -4.95 -16.61
C HIS A 65 2.80 -6.08 -15.78
N ILE A 66 2.30 -6.31 -14.56
CA ILE A 66 2.91 -7.28 -13.62
C ILE A 66 2.92 -8.70 -14.17
N ASP A 67 2.00 -9.01 -15.08
CA ASP A 67 1.90 -10.30 -15.77
C ASP A 67 3.04 -10.56 -16.77
N GLU A 68 3.78 -9.52 -17.17
CA GLU A 68 4.96 -9.64 -18.02
C GLU A 68 6.24 -9.93 -17.21
N ILE A 69 6.17 -9.86 -15.88
CA ILE A 69 7.31 -10.10 -14.99
C ILE A 69 7.44 -11.60 -14.72
N ASP A 70 8.60 -12.18 -15.04
CA ASP A 70 8.91 -13.58 -14.71
C ASP A 70 9.04 -13.77 -13.19
N VAL A 71 7.96 -14.24 -12.57
CA VAL A 71 7.94 -14.54 -11.14
C VAL A 71 8.50 -15.93 -10.90
N GLY A 72 9.69 -15.96 -10.31
CA GLY A 72 10.34 -17.18 -9.87
C GLY A 72 9.46 -18.04 -8.95
N ILE A 73 9.70 -19.35 -8.97
CA ILE A 73 8.87 -20.38 -8.31
C ILE A 73 8.66 -20.11 -6.81
N GLU A 74 9.69 -19.65 -6.09
CA GLU A 74 9.59 -19.34 -4.66
C GLU A 74 8.62 -18.19 -4.39
N ASN A 75 8.67 -17.13 -5.19
CA ASN A 75 7.75 -15.99 -5.06
C ASN A 75 6.33 -16.38 -5.49
N ARG A 76 6.15 -17.27 -6.48
CA ARG A 76 4.80 -17.76 -6.82
C ARG A 76 4.14 -18.46 -5.63
N LYS A 77 4.88 -19.28 -4.88
CA LYS A 77 4.39 -19.91 -3.65
C LYS A 77 4.07 -18.89 -2.55
N GLN A 78 4.92 -17.88 -2.38
CA GLN A 78 4.69 -16.80 -1.41
C GLN A 78 3.47 -15.95 -1.78
N LEU A 79 3.34 -15.56 -3.04
CA LEU A 79 2.19 -14.83 -3.56
C LEU A 79 0.92 -15.66 -3.39
N GLN A 80 0.92 -16.96 -3.70
CA GLN A 80 -0.24 -17.83 -3.45
C GLN A 80 -0.65 -17.84 -1.98
N LYS A 81 0.31 -17.91 -1.05
CA LYS A 81 0.03 -17.85 0.40
C LYS A 81 -0.59 -16.52 0.83
N ILE A 82 -0.09 -15.40 0.30
CA ILE A 82 -0.60 -14.05 0.60
C ILE A 82 -1.94 -13.80 -0.08
N SER A 83 -2.16 -14.41 -1.25
CA SER A 83 -3.29 -14.11 -2.12
C SER A 83 -4.65 -14.39 -1.49
N SER A 84 -4.72 -15.37 -0.59
CA SER A 84 -5.92 -15.61 0.20
C SER A 84 -6.22 -14.49 1.18
N ASP A 85 -5.17 -13.93 1.76
CA ASP A 85 -5.27 -12.89 2.77
C ASP A 85 -5.56 -11.53 2.13
N LEU A 86 -5.15 -11.31 0.87
CA LEU A 86 -5.41 -10.06 0.14
C LEU A 86 -6.88 -9.71 0.04
N VAL A 87 -7.76 -10.68 -0.18
CA VAL A 87 -9.21 -10.43 -0.23
C VAL A 87 -9.70 -9.89 1.11
N PHE A 88 -9.30 -10.52 2.22
CA PHE A 88 -9.63 -10.06 3.57
C PHE A 88 -8.98 -8.71 3.91
N ILE A 89 -7.76 -8.46 3.46
CA ILE A 89 -7.08 -7.17 3.62
C ILE A 89 -7.88 -6.08 2.90
N LEU A 90 -8.23 -6.29 1.62
CA LEU A 90 -8.98 -5.33 0.81
C LEU A 90 -10.39 -5.07 1.37
N GLU A 91 -11.02 -6.06 2.01
CA GLU A 91 -12.28 -5.86 2.72
C GLU A 91 -12.10 -4.88 3.89
N ARG A 92 -11.04 -5.08 4.71
CA ARG A 92 -10.76 -4.31 5.93
C ARG A 92 -10.21 -2.89 5.70
N VAL A 93 -9.47 -2.63 4.63
CA VAL A 93 -8.83 -1.30 4.45
C VAL A 93 -9.86 -0.19 4.45
N SER A 94 -9.58 0.94 5.10
CA SER A 94 -10.58 1.97 5.38
C SER A 94 -10.99 2.82 4.16
N ASN A 95 -10.18 2.88 3.11
CA ASN A 95 -10.45 3.68 1.92
C ASN A 95 -9.91 3.02 0.64
N VAL A 96 -10.31 3.56 -0.52
CA VAL A 96 -9.94 3.06 -1.85
C VAL A 96 -8.48 3.32 -2.18
N ASP A 97 -7.88 4.40 -1.68
CA ASP A 97 -6.48 4.72 -1.96
C ASP A 97 -5.52 3.71 -1.32
N LYS A 98 -5.84 3.21 -0.12
CA LYS A 98 -5.11 2.11 0.50
C LYS A 98 -5.16 0.84 -0.33
N SER A 99 -6.24 0.58 -1.08
CA SER A 99 -6.28 -0.55 -2.00
C SER A 99 -5.27 -0.39 -3.14
N LYS A 100 -5.07 0.84 -3.64
CA LYS A 100 -3.99 1.14 -4.61
C LYS A 100 -2.62 0.99 -3.98
N TRP A 101 -2.43 1.40 -2.72
CA TRP A 101 -1.18 1.20 -1.99
C TRP A 101 -0.86 -0.29 -1.80
N ILE A 102 -1.85 -1.13 -1.49
CA ILE A 102 -1.67 -2.58 -1.40
C ILE A 102 -1.31 -3.16 -2.78
N ALA A 103 -1.95 -2.72 -3.87
CA ALA A 103 -1.57 -3.13 -5.23
C ALA A 103 -0.11 -2.75 -5.55
N GLN A 104 0.27 -1.51 -5.26
CA GLN A 104 1.65 -1.04 -5.44
C GLN A 104 2.63 -1.81 -4.54
N ALA A 105 2.20 -2.25 -3.35
CA ALA A 105 3.00 -3.10 -2.48
C ALA A 105 3.21 -4.51 -3.09
N VAL A 106 2.20 -5.08 -3.73
CA VAL A 106 2.32 -6.37 -4.45
C VAL A 106 3.27 -6.23 -5.65
N ILE A 107 3.16 -5.14 -6.41
CA ILE A 107 4.05 -4.82 -7.53
C ILE A 107 5.51 -4.78 -7.06
N GLY A 108 5.80 -4.03 -5.99
CA GLY A 108 7.16 -3.95 -5.46
C GLY A 108 7.72 -5.29 -4.95
N LEU A 109 6.86 -6.19 -4.42
CA LEU A 109 7.27 -7.54 -4.04
C LEU A 109 7.66 -8.38 -5.27
N VAL A 110 6.84 -8.31 -6.34
CA VAL A 110 7.10 -9.02 -7.61
C VAL A 110 8.36 -8.49 -8.29
N GLU A 111 8.55 -7.18 -8.30
CA GLU A 111 9.75 -6.49 -8.81
C GLU A 111 11.01 -6.69 -7.93
N ARG A 112 10.91 -7.45 -6.83
CA ARG A 112 12.00 -7.71 -5.88
C ARG A 112 12.59 -6.45 -5.23
N ARG A 113 11.79 -5.40 -5.06
CA ARG A 113 12.21 -4.19 -4.31
C ARG A 113 12.40 -4.48 -2.83
N TYR A 114 11.67 -5.46 -2.32
CA TYR A 114 11.77 -5.92 -0.95
C TYR A 114 11.32 -7.38 -0.84
N CYS A 115 11.68 -8.03 0.27
CA CYS A 115 11.30 -9.41 0.55
C CYS A 115 9.90 -9.51 1.18
N LEU A 116 9.42 -10.75 1.33
CA LEU A 116 8.12 -11.05 1.94
C LEU A 116 7.92 -10.42 3.32
N ASP A 117 8.92 -10.50 4.21
CA ASP A 117 8.85 -9.89 5.56
C ASP A 117 8.54 -8.39 5.49
N THR A 118 9.22 -7.67 4.59
CA THR A 118 8.98 -6.24 4.42
C THR A 118 7.61 -5.97 3.78
N PHE A 119 7.17 -6.82 2.85
CA PHE A 119 5.82 -6.73 2.29
C PHE A 119 4.73 -6.91 3.36
N GLU A 120 4.82 -7.93 4.21
CA GLU A 120 3.84 -8.18 5.28
C GLU A 120 3.78 -7.00 6.25
N ARG A 121 4.95 -6.42 6.58
CA ARG A 121 5.03 -5.19 7.39
C ARG A 121 4.44 -3.98 6.68
N LEU A 122 4.65 -3.84 5.37
CA LEU A 122 4.04 -2.78 4.57
C LEU A 122 2.51 -2.89 4.58
N VAL A 123 1.96 -4.10 4.38
CA VAL A 123 0.52 -4.34 4.45
C VAL A 123 -0.05 -3.91 5.80
N TYR A 124 0.58 -4.36 6.90
CA TYR A 124 0.18 -3.96 8.25
C TYR A 124 0.22 -2.43 8.43
N THR A 125 1.31 -1.79 7.99
CA THR A 125 1.45 -0.35 8.14
C THR A 125 0.46 0.41 7.25
N ILE A 126 0.19 -0.03 6.02
CA ILE A 126 -0.83 0.56 5.13
C ILE A 126 -2.21 0.50 5.78
N GLU A 127 -2.59 -0.63 6.38
CA GLU A 127 -3.87 -0.76 7.09
C GLU A 127 -4.01 0.31 8.20
N ARG A 128 -2.91 0.61 8.92
CA ARG A 128 -2.89 1.56 10.06
C ARG A 128 -2.56 3.00 9.70
N PHE A 129 -1.91 3.25 8.57
CA PHE A 129 -1.40 4.58 8.20
C PHE A 129 -2.56 5.55 8.00
N SER A 130 -2.54 6.69 8.69
CA SER A 130 -3.48 7.77 8.42
C SER A 130 -3.02 8.56 7.20
N PRO A 131 -3.87 8.79 6.18
CA PRO A 131 -3.52 9.65 5.05
C PRO A 131 -3.08 11.07 5.47
N THR A 132 -3.50 11.54 6.64
CA THR A 132 -3.07 12.84 7.20
C THR A 132 -1.58 12.89 7.54
N LEU A 133 -0.93 11.74 7.75
CA LEU A 133 0.51 11.64 8.03
C LEU A 133 1.37 11.69 6.76
N LYS A 134 0.77 11.80 5.56
CA LYS A 134 1.52 11.83 4.30
C LYS A 134 2.51 12.99 4.23
N SER A 135 2.08 14.21 4.59
CA SER A 135 2.97 15.37 4.60
C SER A 135 4.15 15.18 5.54
N THR A 136 3.92 14.62 6.73
CA THR A 136 5.00 14.27 7.66
C THR A 136 5.92 13.21 7.05
N LEU A 137 5.39 12.18 6.40
CA LEU A 137 6.18 11.14 5.73
C LEU A 137 7.07 11.74 4.61
N ASP A 138 6.50 12.63 3.79
CA ASP A 138 7.22 13.31 2.70
C ASP A 138 8.41 14.12 3.21
N VAL A 139 8.29 14.79 4.35
CA VAL A 139 9.41 15.52 4.98
C VAL A 139 10.62 14.59 5.20
N TRP A 140 10.39 13.33 5.57
CA TRP A 140 11.46 12.38 5.87
C TRP A 140 12.01 11.65 4.63
N TYR A 141 11.21 11.49 3.58
CA TYR A 141 11.51 10.53 2.50
C TYR A 141 11.50 11.10 1.08
N LEU A 142 10.99 12.32 0.86
CA LEU A 142 11.05 12.98 -0.44
C LEU A 142 12.51 13.20 -0.86
N PRO A 143 12.96 12.70 -2.02
CA PRO A 143 14.29 13.00 -2.57
C PRO A 143 14.42 14.51 -2.76
N ARG A 144 15.35 15.13 -2.04
CA ARG A 144 15.57 16.58 -2.14
C ARG A 144 16.65 16.84 -3.19
N ASP A 145 16.34 17.69 -4.17
CA ASP A 145 17.33 18.21 -5.10
C ASP A 145 18.26 19.18 -4.37
N TYR A 146 19.54 18.85 -4.31
CA TYR A 146 20.59 19.63 -3.65
C TYR A 146 21.25 20.67 -4.58
N SER A 147 20.78 20.79 -5.83
CA SER A 147 21.38 21.64 -6.87
C SER A 147 21.36 23.14 -6.57
N ASN A 148 20.50 23.61 -5.66
CA ASN A 148 20.29 25.04 -5.39
C ASN A 148 20.95 25.56 -4.10
N GLY A 149 21.85 24.78 -3.46
CA GLY A 149 22.73 25.26 -2.38
C GLY A 149 22.02 25.72 -1.10
N LYS A 150 20.70 25.57 -1.01
CA LYS A 150 19.88 25.90 0.15
C LYS A 150 19.74 24.66 1.03
N GLY A 151 20.86 24.28 1.63
CA GLY A 151 20.88 23.31 2.74
C GLY A 151 20.22 23.93 3.96
N TYR A 152 18.90 23.90 4.02
CA TYR A 152 18.20 24.30 5.23
C TYR A 152 18.09 23.12 6.18
N ALA A 153 18.85 23.30 7.26
CA ALA A 153 18.78 22.57 8.50
C ALA A 153 17.35 22.49 9.03
N PHE A 154 17.03 21.31 9.59
CA PHE A 154 16.05 21.08 10.66
C PHE A 154 15.15 22.28 11.01
N ALA A 155 14.08 22.49 10.25
CA ALA A 155 12.89 23.14 10.79
C ALA A 155 12.01 22.01 11.34
N PHE A 156 12.28 21.67 12.60
CA PHE A 156 11.54 20.70 13.39
C PHE A 156 10.15 21.29 13.68
N ASP A 157 9.27 21.20 12.69
CA ASP A 157 7.82 21.39 12.88
C ASP A 157 7.08 20.34 12.04
N GLY A 158 7.65 19.13 11.97
CA GLY A 158 6.91 17.99 11.50
C GLY A 158 5.98 17.59 12.63
N ASP A 159 4.71 17.94 12.55
CA ASP A 159 3.70 17.39 13.43
C ASP A 159 3.81 15.85 13.40
N HIS A 160 3.97 15.25 14.59
CA HIS A 160 3.86 13.79 14.85
C HIS A 160 4.95 12.82 14.33
N PRO A 161 6.28 13.06 14.47
CA PRO A 161 7.31 12.05 14.14
C PRO A 161 7.18 10.78 15.01
N GLU A 162 6.62 10.94 16.21
CA GLU A 162 6.28 9.83 17.10
C GLU A 162 5.24 8.89 16.49
N GLU A 163 4.27 9.40 15.73
CA GLU A 163 3.26 8.57 15.09
C GLU A 163 3.86 7.74 13.94
N LEU A 164 4.75 8.34 13.15
CA LEU A 164 5.52 7.60 12.14
C LEU A 164 6.42 6.55 12.81
N ALA A 165 7.10 6.89 13.89
CA ALA A 165 7.93 5.94 14.63
C ALA A 165 7.11 4.82 15.30
N ASN A 166 5.88 5.09 15.75
CA ASN A 166 4.95 4.07 16.27
C ASN A 166 4.52 3.07 15.19
N LEU A 167 4.43 3.51 13.94
CA LEU A 167 4.17 2.66 12.78
C LEU A 167 5.42 1.94 12.25
N GLY A 168 6.58 2.13 12.91
CA GLY A 168 7.87 1.59 12.48
C GLY A 168 8.46 2.29 11.25
N LEU A 169 7.92 3.45 10.86
CA LEU A 169 8.34 4.24 9.70
C LEU A 169 9.50 5.18 10.01
N LEU A 170 9.84 5.37 11.28
CA LEU A 170 11.07 6.03 11.72
C LEU A 170 11.69 5.20 12.84
N ARG A 171 13.03 5.24 12.98
CA ARG A 171 13.71 4.64 14.14
C ARG A 171 13.99 5.73 15.17
N ARG A 172 13.64 5.44 16.43
CA ARG A 172 14.02 6.27 17.58
C ARG A 172 15.48 5.99 17.96
N LYS A 173 16.22 7.06 18.21
CA LYS A 173 17.55 7.02 18.81
C LYS A 173 17.50 7.76 20.13
N TYR A 174 17.95 7.09 21.17
CA TYR A 174 18.12 7.65 22.50
C TYR A 174 19.58 8.03 22.65
N GLU A 175 19.85 9.31 22.84
CA GLU A 175 21.22 9.74 23.11
C GLU A 175 21.52 9.53 24.59
N ALA A 176 22.56 8.77 24.91
CA ALA A 176 23.04 8.56 26.28
C ALA A 176 23.76 9.80 26.84
N LYS A 177 23.14 10.97 26.68
CA LYS A 177 23.56 12.24 27.25
C LYS A 177 22.40 12.75 28.07
N VAL A 178 22.54 12.71 29.39
CA VAL A 178 21.58 13.33 30.31
C VAL A 178 21.76 14.83 30.16
N THR A 179 20.73 15.51 29.66
CA THR A 179 20.72 16.98 29.61
C THR A 179 20.68 17.55 31.03
N ASN A 180 21.03 18.83 31.18
CA ASN A 180 21.08 19.48 32.51
C ASN A 180 19.74 19.44 33.27
N ASP A 181 18.62 19.19 32.59
CA ASP A 181 17.27 19.02 33.15
C ASP A 181 16.87 17.54 33.37
N GLY A 182 17.80 16.59 33.25
CA GLY A 182 17.59 15.17 33.54
C GLY A 182 16.86 14.40 32.43
N LYS A 183 16.67 14.99 31.23
CA LYS A 183 16.00 14.34 30.11
C LYS A 183 16.99 13.60 29.21
N ILE A 184 16.47 12.61 28.50
CA ILE A 184 17.19 11.88 27.45
C ILE A 184 16.70 12.43 26.10
N PRO A 185 17.58 13.00 25.26
CA PRO A 185 17.19 13.43 23.92
C PRO A 185 16.71 12.23 23.10
N VAL A 186 15.55 12.38 22.46
CA VAL A 186 15.04 11.43 21.47
C VAL A 186 15.19 12.06 20.09
N THR A 187 15.94 11.40 19.22
CA THR A 187 16.05 11.76 17.80
C THR A 187 15.43 10.68 16.94
N PHE A 188 15.05 11.04 15.71
CA PHE A 188 14.45 10.13 14.75
C PHE A 188 15.34 10.01 13.52
N GLU A 189 15.41 8.80 12.96
CA GLU A 189 16.06 8.55 11.68
C GLU A 189 15.13 7.82 10.72
N ALA A 190 15.29 8.12 9.43
CA ALA A 190 14.66 7.37 8.36
C ALA A 190 15.09 5.89 8.40
N CYS A 191 14.14 4.98 8.22
CA CYS A 191 14.37 3.54 8.11
C CYS A 191 13.91 2.98 6.76
N ASN A 192 14.29 1.73 6.46
CA ASN A 192 13.94 1.05 5.21
C ASN A 192 12.41 0.91 5.04
N LEU A 193 11.68 0.49 6.08
CA LEU A 193 10.23 0.32 6.00
C LEU A 193 9.52 1.63 5.62
N GLY A 194 9.92 2.76 6.21
CA GLY A 194 9.37 4.06 5.85
C GLY A 194 9.71 4.50 4.43
N GLN A 195 10.92 4.19 3.95
CA GLN A 195 11.30 4.45 2.56
C GLN A 195 10.44 3.65 1.58
N GLN A 196 10.15 2.38 1.89
CA GLN A 196 9.32 1.53 1.04
C GLN A 196 7.85 1.96 1.08
N LEU A 197 7.32 2.35 2.25
CA LEU A 197 5.95 2.89 2.32
C LEU A 197 5.82 4.17 1.52
N TRP A 198 6.78 5.09 1.65
CA TRP A 198 6.79 6.33 0.88
C TRP A 198 6.81 6.04 -0.62
N TYR A 199 7.69 5.14 -1.07
CA TYR A 199 7.72 4.69 -2.47
C TYR A 199 6.35 4.13 -2.93
N VAL A 200 5.74 3.28 -2.10
CA VAL A 200 4.42 2.69 -2.38
C VAL A 200 3.35 3.76 -2.53
N ILE A 201 3.30 4.76 -1.64
CA ILE A 201 2.29 5.82 -1.67
C ILE A 201 2.48 6.72 -2.89
N GLU A 202 3.71 7.10 -3.22
CA GLU A 202 4.01 8.01 -4.34
C GLU A 202 3.78 7.38 -5.71
N ASN A 203 3.87 6.06 -5.82
CA ASN A 203 3.74 5.34 -7.08
C ASN A 203 2.38 4.64 -7.22
N ALA A 204 1.41 4.90 -6.33
CA ALA A 204 0.09 4.27 -6.34
C ALA A 204 -0.94 4.95 -7.24
#